data_AF-A0A3D5DN65-F1
#
_entry.id   AF-A0A3D5DN65-F1
#
_cell.length_a   1.000
_cell.length_b   1.000
_cell.length_c   1.000
_cell.angle_alpha   90.00
_cell.angle_beta   90.00
_cell.angle_gamma   90.00
#
_symmetry.space_group_name_H-M   'P 1'
#
loop_
_entity.id
_entity.type
_entity.pdbx_description
1 polymer ?
#
loop_
_entity_poly.entity_id
_entity_poly.type
_entity_poly.pdbx_seq_one_letter_code
_entity_poly.pdbx_strand_id
1 'polypeptide(L)'
;MTAAASLPAALRAHAQGLHCLQAAAELLIGHAIWLQRDDFLRHFVHTIPGPADGTPIAVIDWPDVITSLDQGQLPCSDLLTELTMSR
;
A
#
# COMPACT_ATOMS: atom_id res chain seq x y z
N MET A 1 -11.33 -8.90 22.55
CA MET A 1 -11.61 -8.95 21.11
C MET A 1 -11.01 -7.69 20.51
N THR A 2 -9.71 -7.73 20.17
CA THR A 2 -9.01 -6.59 19.57
C THR A 2 -9.61 -6.34 18.20
N ALA A 3 -10.32 -5.22 18.05
CA ALA A 3 -10.79 -4.79 16.75
C ALA A 3 -9.56 -4.67 15.84
N ALA A 4 -9.58 -5.36 14.70
CA ALA A 4 -8.54 -5.19 13.69
C ALA A 4 -8.44 -3.69 13.38
N ALA A 5 -7.26 -3.11 13.60
CA ALA A 5 -7.05 -1.69 13.31
C ALA A 5 -7.40 -1.44 11.85
N SER A 6 -8.14 -0.36 11.57
CA SER A 6 -8.39 0.03 10.19
C SER A 6 -7.06 0.26 9.47
N LEU A 7 -6.98 -0.02 8.18
CA LEU A 7 -5.73 0.12 7.41
C LEU A 7 -5.03 1.49 7.60
N PRO A 8 -5.74 2.64 7.62
CA PRO A 8 -5.11 3.92 7.95
C PRO A 8 -4.50 3.97 9.35
N ALA A 9 -5.10 3.33 10.34
CA ALA A 9 -4.55 3.25 11.69
C ALA A 9 -3.31 2.35 11.74
N ALA A 10 -3.32 1.23 11.01
CA ALA A 10 -2.19 0.31 10.92
C ALA A 10 -0.98 0.92 10.18
N LEU A 11 -1.22 1.76 9.15
CA LEU A 11 -0.16 2.53 8.46
C LEU A 11 0.46 3.59 9.39
N ARG A 12 -0.36 4.31 10.15
CA ARG A 12 0.12 5.29 11.14
C ARG A 12 0.94 4.63 12.24
N ALA A 13 0.53 3.45 12.71
CA ALA A 13 1.27 2.67 13.68
C ALA A 13 2.63 2.21 13.13
N HIS A 14 2.69 1.74 11.88
CA HIS A 14 3.96 1.35 11.23
C HIS A 14 4.94 2.53 11.13
N ALA A 15 4.43 3.72 10.82
CA ALA A 15 5.24 4.91 10.62
C ALA A 15 5.66 5.63 11.91
N GLN A 16 5.13 5.24 13.07
CA GLN A 16 5.29 5.99 14.31
C GLN A 16 6.78 6.20 14.67
N GLY A 17 7.18 7.46 14.86
CA GLY A 17 8.55 7.84 15.21
C GLY A 17 9.50 8.00 14.02
N LEU A 18 9.03 7.78 12.79
CA LEU A 18 9.83 7.91 11.56
C LEU A 18 9.20 8.96 10.64
N HIS A 19 9.65 10.21 10.75
CA HIS A 19 9.01 11.36 10.09
C HIS A 19 8.78 11.19 8.58
N CYS A 20 9.73 10.61 7.84
CA CYS A 20 9.55 10.34 6.41
C CYS A 20 8.45 9.32 6.13
N LEU A 21 8.37 8.25 6.93
CA LEU A 21 7.31 7.25 6.82
C LEU A 21 5.96 7.82 7.25
N GLN A 22 5.92 8.71 8.24
CA GLN A 22 4.69 9.37 8.66
C GLN A 22 4.13 10.24 7.54
N ALA A 23 4.99 11.04 6.90
CA ALA A 23 4.61 11.85 5.75
C ALA A 23 4.11 10.97 4.58
N ALA A 24 4.80 9.87 4.28
CA ALA A 24 4.38 8.93 3.25
C ALA A 24 3.03 8.26 3.58
N ALA A 25 2.83 7.83 4.82
CA ALA A 25 1.58 7.23 5.28
C ALA A 25 0.41 8.22 5.18
N GLU A 26 0.59 9.47 5.63
CA GLU A 26 -0.45 10.50 5.50
C GLU A 26 -0.72 10.88 4.03
N LEU A 27 0.31 10.87 3.18
CA LEU A 27 0.13 11.08 1.74
C LEU A 27 -0.71 9.96 1.13
N LEU A 28 -0.40 8.69 1.43
CA LEU A 28 -1.16 7.54 0.95
C LEU A 28 -2.61 7.57 1.44
N ILE A 29 -2.82 7.92 2.72
CA ILE A 29 -4.15 8.07 3.32
C ILE A 29 -4.93 9.22 2.67
N GLY A 30 -4.31 10.38 2.48
CA GLY A 30 -4.93 11.56 1.88
C GLY A 30 -5.20 11.43 0.39
N HIS A 31 -4.35 10.70 -0.34
CA HIS A 31 -4.51 10.49 -1.78
C HIS A 31 -5.52 9.39 -2.13
N ALA A 32 -6.04 8.66 -1.10
CA ALA A 32 -7.18 7.73 -0.99
C ALA A 32 -7.47 6.70 -2.11
N ILE A 33 -7.23 7.03 -3.37
CA ILE A 33 -7.47 6.23 -4.58
C ILE A 33 -6.71 4.89 -4.52
N TRP A 34 -5.47 4.88 -4.05
CA TRP A 34 -4.66 3.66 -3.94
C TRP A 34 -5.11 2.75 -2.78
N LEU A 35 -5.68 3.34 -1.73
CA LEU A 35 -6.20 2.62 -0.55
C LEU A 35 -7.68 2.23 -0.67
N GLN A 36 -8.34 2.57 -1.77
CA GLN A 36 -9.71 2.14 -2.10
C GLN A 36 -9.72 0.97 -3.09
N ARG A 37 -8.56 0.62 -3.63
CA ARG A 37 -8.39 -0.40 -4.67
C ARG A 37 -8.20 -1.77 -4.03
N ASP A 38 -9.26 -2.56 -4.01
CA ASP A 38 -9.27 -3.92 -3.45
C ASP A 38 -8.16 -4.81 -4.03
N ASP A 39 -7.87 -4.66 -5.32
CA ASP A 39 -6.79 -5.35 -6.04
C ASP A 39 -5.41 -5.02 -5.45
N PHE A 40 -5.14 -3.73 -5.22
CA PHE A 40 -3.86 -3.28 -4.64
C PHE A 40 -3.74 -3.70 -3.18
N LEU A 41 -4.80 -3.52 -2.40
CA LEU A 41 -4.82 -3.86 -0.98
C LEU A 41 -4.64 -5.35 -0.72
N ARG A 42 -5.26 -6.21 -1.54
CA ARG A 42 -5.16 -7.67 -1.35
C ARG A 42 -3.82 -8.25 -1.75
N HIS A 43 -3.17 -7.70 -2.78
CA HIS A 43 -1.89 -8.20 -3.26
C HIS A 43 -0.71 -7.64 -2.49
N PHE A 44 -0.67 -6.33 -2.28
CA PHE A 44 0.56 -5.65 -1.89
C PHE A 44 0.60 -5.15 -0.45
N VAL A 45 -0.53 -5.22 0.27
CA VAL A 45 -0.62 -4.74 1.65
C VAL A 45 -0.84 -5.91 2.60
N HIS A 46 0.06 -6.05 3.56
CA HIS A 46 0.00 -7.09 4.57
C HIS A 46 -0.19 -6.47 5.95
N THR A 47 -1.15 -6.99 6.71
CA THR A 47 -1.28 -6.64 8.13
C THR A 47 -0.56 -7.70 8.96
N ILE A 48 0.44 -7.28 9.72
CA ILE A 48 1.25 -8.17 10.57
C ILE A 48 1.26 -7.66 12.02
N PRO A 49 1.50 -8.52 13.02
CA PRO A 49 1.73 -8.07 14.38
C PRO A 49 2.99 -7.19 14.45
N GLY A 50 2.87 -6.03 15.09
CA GLY A 50 3.99 -5.10 15.30
C GLY A 50 5.06 -5.70 16.22
N PRO A 51 6.36 -5.45 15.95
CA PRO A 51 7.46 -6.10 16.67
C PRO A 51 7.64 -5.62 18.12
N ALA A 52 7.08 -4.46 18.48
CA ALA A 52 7.25 -3.87 19.80
C ALA A 52 6.27 -4.42 20.84
N ASP A 53 5.00 -4.56 20.48
CA ASP A 53 3.89 -4.79 21.41
C ASP A 53 2.78 -5.68 20.83
N GLY A 54 2.96 -6.19 19.61
CA GLY A 54 1.95 -6.97 18.90
C GLY A 54 0.79 -6.14 18.33
N THR A 55 0.83 -4.81 18.43
CA THR A 55 -0.16 -3.93 17.80
C THR A 55 -0.12 -4.14 16.28
N PRO A 56 -1.25 -4.43 15.61
CA PRO A 56 -1.26 -4.66 14.16
C PRO A 56 -0.73 -3.45 13.38
N ILE A 57 0.22 -3.71 12.48
CA ILE A 57 0.79 -2.74 11.55
C ILE A 57 0.54 -3.17 10.11
N ALA A 58 0.45 -2.21 9.19
CA ALA A 58 0.35 -2.48 7.77
C ALA A 58 1.70 -2.25 7.09
N VAL A 59 2.13 -3.20 6.29
CA VAL A 59 3.36 -3.17 5.51
C VAL A 59 3.00 -3.30 4.04
N ILE A 60 3.63 -2.48 3.21
CA ILE A 60 3.49 -2.56 1.76
C ILE A 60 4.71 -3.32 1.23
N ASP A 61 4.49 -4.38 0.46
CA ASP A 61 5.55 -5.10 -0.25
C ASP A 61 5.99 -4.29 -1.47
N TRP A 62 6.84 -3.29 -1.24
CA TRP A 62 7.36 -2.43 -2.30
C TRP A 62 8.12 -3.20 -3.41
N PRO A 63 8.96 -4.20 -3.10
CA PRO A 63 9.56 -5.05 -4.14
C PRO A 63 8.55 -5.69 -5.08
N ASP A 64 7.45 -6.25 -4.55
CA ASP A 64 6.42 -6.88 -5.38
C ASP A 64 5.60 -5.85 -6.17
N VAL A 65 5.30 -4.69 -5.57
CA VAL A 65 4.67 -3.55 -6.26
C VAL A 65 5.51 -3.10 -7.46
N ILE A 66 6.82 -2.94 -7.26
CA ILE A 66 7.75 -2.52 -8.34
C ILE A 66 7.82 -3.58 -9.43
N THR A 67 7.91 -4.86 -9.06
CA THR A 67 7.96 -5.96 -10.05
C THR A 67 6.67 -6.03 -10.87
N SER A 68 5.51 -5.90 -10.21
CA SER A 68 4.20 -5.87 -10.87
C SER A 68 4.02 -4.61 -11.73
N LEU A 69 4.63 -3.48 -11.35
CA LEU A 69 4.66 -2.25 -12.16
C LEU A 69 5.46 -2.47 -13.45
N ASP A 70 6.68 -2.99 -13.33
CA ASP A 70 7.58 -3.24 -14.47
C ASP A 70 6.99 -4.26 -15.45
N GLN A 71 6.18 -5.19 -14.95
CA GLN A 71 5.46 -6.17 -15.77
C GLN A 71 4.14 -5.64 -16.36
N GLY A 72 3.73 -4.41 -16.07
CA GLY A 72 2.48 -3.83 -16.54
C GLY A 72 1.22 -4.49 -15.94
N GLN A 73 1.35 -5.11 -14.77
CA GLN A 73 0.29 -5.87 -14.10
C GLN A 73 -0.45 -5.04 -13.04
N LEU A 74 0.02 -3.83 -12.74
CA LEU A 74 -0.72 -2.89 -11.92
C LEU A 74 -1.81 -2.23 -12.78
N PRO A 75 -3.10 -2.25 -12.40
CA PRO A 75 -4.16 -1.65 -13.23
C PRO A 75 -4.12 -0.11 -13.38
N CYS A 76 -3.03 0.54 -12.94
CA CYS A 76 -2.68 1.90 -13.35
C CYS A 76 -1.83 1.98 -14.63
N SER A 77 -1.27 0.87 -15.11
CA SER A 77 -0.36 0.84 -16.27
C SER A 77 -1.08 0.73 -17.62
N ASP A 78 -2.42 0.66 -17.63
CA ASP A 78 -3.21 0.56 -18.86
C ASP A 78 -3.02 1.74 -19.83
N LEU A 79 -2.41 2.85 -19.38
CA LEU A 79 -2.07 3.96 -20.26
C LEU A 79 -0.96 3.61 -21.27
N LEU A 80 -0.14 2.57 -21.03
CA LEU A 80 0.92 2.18 -21.95
C LEU A 80 0.47 1.15 -22.99
N THR A 81 -0.58 0.38 -22.71
CA THR A 81 -1.11 -0.62 -23.64
C THR A 81 -1.82 0.04 -24.83
N GLU A 82 -2.52 1.17 -24.61
CA GLU A 82 -3.21 1.91 -25.67
C GLU A 82 -2.25 2.47 -26.75
N LEU A 83 -1.04 2.89 -26.35
CA LEU A 83 -0.02 3.40 -27.28
C LEU A 83 0.71 2.30 -28.06
N THR A 84 0.69 1.06 -27.58
CA THR A 84 1.31 -0.08 -28.28
C THR A 84 0.38 -0.79 -29.27
N MET A 85 -0.94 -0.65 -29.11
CA MET A 85 -1.94 -1.18 -30.05
C MET A 85 -2.30 -0.22 -31.20
N SER A 86 -1.83 1.04 -31.17
CA SER A 86 -2.04 2.03 -32.23
C SER A 86 -0.89 2.10 -33.25
N ARG A 87 -0.23 0.96 -33.56
CA ARG A 87 0.85 0.88 -34.56
C ARG A 87 0.58 -0.11 -35.67
#